data_AF-A0A327PL43-F1
#
_entry.id   AF-A0A327PL43-F1
#
_cell.length_a   1.000
_cell.length_b   1.000
_cell.length_c   1.000
_cell.angle_alpha   90.00
_cell.angle_beta   90.00
_cell.angle_gamma   90.00
#
_symmetry.space_group_name_H-M   'P 1'
#
loop_
_entity.id
_entity.type
_entity.pdbx_description
1 polymer ?
#
loop_
_entity_poly.entity_id
_entity_poly.type
_entity_poly.pdbx_seq_one_letter_code
_entity_poly.pdbx_strand_id
1 'polypeptide(L)'
;MDDSEYAAFKTDGSKAKNKELEGRYTKVEKLEEIKLHNIFDGFEVAPKNVAFNDAMISSKINSMVKEGWNLVYVTSAVENDAGDVNLNGILITRLFFSK
;
A
#
# COMPACT_ATOMS: atom_id res chain seq x y z
N MET A 1 -16.46 13.44 12.17
CA MET A 1 -15.28 13.80 11.35
C MET A 1 -15.65 13.47 9.92
N ASP A 2 -15.43 14.40 9.00
CA ASP A 2 -15.88 14.30 7.60
C ASP A 2 -14.85 13.50 6.79
N ASP A 3 -15.28 12.40 6.17
CA ASP A 3 -14.40 11.45 5.45
C ASP A 3 -13.82 12.05 4.16
N SER A 4 -14.30 13.21 3.72
CA SER A 4 -13.86 13.88 2.49
C SER A 4 -12.46 14.50 2.58
N GLU A 5 -11.84 14.61 3.76
CA GLU A 5 -10.49 15.18 3.89
C GLU A 5 -9.34 14.21 3.55
N TYR A 6 -9.61 12.90 3.41
CA TYR A 6 -8.56 11.90 3.16
C TYR A 6 -8.20 11.70 1.69
N ALA A 7 -9.00 12.21 0.75
CA ALA A 7 -8.81 11.96 -0.69
C ALA A 7 -8.30 13.22 -1.43
N ALA A 8 -7.03 13.56 -1.24
CA ALA A 8 -6.35 14.55 -2.08
C ALA A 8 -5.10 13.95 -2.73
N PHE A 9 -5.28 13.06 -3.71
CA PHE A 9 -4.24 12.77 -4.69
C PHE A 9 -4.40 13.73 -5.87
N LYS A 10 -3.49 14.70 -5.98
CA LYS A 10 -3.42 15.59 -7.15
C LYS A 10 -2.68 14.88 -8.28
N THR A 11 -3.40 14.60 -9.37
CA THR A 11 -2.86 14.21 -10.67
C THR A 11 -2.47 15.47 -11.45
N ASP A 12 -1.42 16.17 -11.03
CA ASP A 12 -0.65 16.98 -11.97
C ASP A 12 0.83 16.93 -11.56
N GLY A 13 1.71 16.83 -12.55
CA GLY A 13 3.15 16.60 -12.38
C GLY A 13 3.94 17.77 -11.78
N SER A 14 3.38 18.46 -10.80
CA SER A 14 4.10 19.48 -10.04
C SER A 14 4.83 18.84 -8.85
N LYS A 15 6.17 19.05 -8.79
CA LYS A 15 7.05 18.71 -7.66
C LYS A 15 6.73 19.56 -6.42
N ALA A 16 5.49 19.51 -5.94
CA ALA A 16 5.06 20.20 -4.74
C ALA A 16 5.51 19.41 -3.51
N LYS A 17 6.69 19.79 -3.00
CA LYS A 17 7.26 19.54 -1.67
C LYS A 17 6.41 18.64 -0.75
N ASN A 18 6.78 17.35 -0.71
CA ASN A 18 6.29 16.34 0.24
C ASN A 18 6.37 16.75 1.73
N LYS A 19 7.14 17.79 2.08
CA LYS A 19 7.41 18.20 3.46
C LYS A 19 6.20 18.80 4.21
N GLU A 20 5.23 19.37 3.51
CA GLU A 20 4.01 19.94 4.13
C GLU A 20 2.85 18.93 4.26
N LEU A 21 2.96 17.77 3.60
CA LEU A 21 2.00 16.68 3.70
C LEU A 21 2.33 15.75 4.86
N GLU A 22 3.62 15.54 5.16
CA GLU A 22 4.07 14.74 6.32
C GLU A 22 3.46 15.18 7.65
N GLY A 23 3.23 16.49 7.83
CA GLY A 23 2.66 17.06 9.07
C GLY A 23 1.13 16.95 9.21
N ARG A 24 0.40 16.65 8.13
CA ARG A 24 -1.07 16.54 8.15
C ARG A 24 -1.56 15.09 8.22
N TYR A 25 -0.81 14.14 7.65
CA TYR A 25 -1.08 12.71 7.79
C TYR A 25 -0.59 12.10 9.12
N THR A 26 0.18 12.85 9.92
CA THR A 26 0.79 12.38 11.18
C THR A 26 -0.18 12.27 12.36
N LYS A 27 -1.46 12.63 12.18
CA LYS A 27 -2.51 12.46 13.20
C LYS A 27 -3.36 11.19 13.01
N VAL A 28 -2.86 10.19 12.28
CA VAL A 28 -3.46 8.84 12.31
C VAL A 28 -2.81 8.06 13.45
N GLU A 29 -3.35 8.23 14.65
CA GLU A 29 -2.89 7.49 15.82
C GLU A 29 -3.10 5.98 15.61
N LYS A 30 -1.99 5.23 15.54
CA LYS A 30 -1.87 3.75 15.56
C LYS A 30 -2.31 3.00 14.29
N LEU A 31 -1.62 3.23 13.17
CA LEU A 31 -1.54 2.21 12.13
C LEU A 31 -0.37 1.26 12.42
N GLU A 32 -0.61 -0.04 12.39
CA GLU A 32 0.43 -1.06 12.44
C GLU A 32 1.09 -1.15 11.05
N GLU A 33 2.35 -0.72 10.95
CA GLU A 33 3.11 -0.73 9.70
C GLU A 33 3.98 -2.00 9.61
N ILE A 34 3.77 -2.78 8.54
CA ILE A 34 4.65 -3.91 8.16
C ILE A 34 5.30 -3.55 6.83
N LYS A 35 6.64 -3.53 6.78
CA LYS A 35 7.38 -3.27 5.56
C LYS A 35 7.48 -4.54 4.70
N LEU A 36 7.02 -4.44 3.46
CA LEU A 36 7.17 -5.48 2.43
C LEU A 36 8.42 -5.21 1.59
N HIS A 37 9.03 -6.27 1.05
CA HIS A 37 10.18 -6.16 0.17
C HIS A 37 9.78 -5.84 -1.27
N ASN A 38 10.67 -5.20 -2.04
CA ASN A 38 10.48 -5.03 -3.48
C ASN A 38 10.44 -6.41 -4.14
N ILE A 39 9.42 -6.66 -4.97
CA ILE A 39 9.27 -7.93 -5.67
C ILE A 39 10.19 -8.05 -6.89
N PHE A 40 10.84 -6.96 -7.28
CA PHE A 40 11.84 -6.93 -8.35
C PHE A 40 13.26 -6.81 -7.79
N ASP A 41 14.20 -7.49 -8.44
CA ASP A 41 15.64 -7.30 -8.31
C ASP A 41 16.17 -6.88 -9.69
N GLY A 42 16.38 -5.57 -9.85
CA GLY A 42 16.64 -4.96 -11.17
C GLY A 42 15.44 -5.14 -12.11
N PHE A 43 15.62 -5.95 -13.16
CA PHE A 43 14.60 -6.21 -14.18
C PHE A 43 13.83 -7.53 -13.97
N GLU A 44 14.26 -8.37 -13.03
CA GLU A 44 13.68 -9.69 -12.79
C GLU A 44 12.84 -9.73 -11.51
N VAL A 45 11.88 -10.65 -11.45
CA VAL A 45 11.12 -10.92 -10.24
C VAL A 45 11.98 -11.69 -9.24
N ALA A 46 12.05 -11.23 -8.00
CA ALA A 46 12.77 -11.85 -6.89
C ALA A 46 11.87 -12.83 -6.09
N PRO A 47 11.96 -14.16 -6.31
CA PRO A 47 10.98 -15.10 -5.74
C PRO A 47 11.01 -15.17 -4.22
N LYS A 48 12.17 -14.92 -3.60
CA LYS A 48 12.32 -14.87 -2.14
C LYS A 48 11.53 -13.71 -1.53
N ASN A 49 11.55 -12.55 -2.18
CA ASN A 49 10.84 -11.36 -1.71
C ASN A 49 9.33 -11.56 -1.88
N VAL A 50 8.91 -12.19 -2.98
CA VAL A 50 7.51 -12.59 -3.19
C VAL A 50 7.06 -13.56 -2.10
N ALA A 51 7.80 -14.62 -1.82
CA ALA A 51 7.46 -15.61 -0.80
C ALA A 51 7.43 -14.99 0.62
N PHE A 52 8.37 -14.11 0.94
CA PHE A 52 8.35 -13.39 2.21
C PHE A 52 7.10 -12.50 2.34
N ASN A 53 6.80 -11.71 1.30
CA ASN A 53 5.63 -10.83 1.32
C ASN A 53 4.33 -11.63 1.43
N ASP A 54 4.21 -12.74 0.71
CA ASP A 54 3.05 -13.64 0.78
C ASP A 54 2.85 -14.20 2.20
N ALA A 55 3.93 -14.65 2.85
CA ALA A 55 3.88 -15.13 4.22
C ALA A 55 3.43 -14.04 5.20
N MET A 56 3.94 -12.81 5.05
CA MET A 56 3.58 -11.69 5.92
C MET A 56 2.11 -11.26 5.75
N ILE A 57 1.65 -11.13 4.50
CA ILE A 57 0.25 -10.78 4.19
C ILE A 57 -0.69 -11.87 4.71
N SER A 58 -0.38 -13.13 4.41
CA SER A 58 -1.16 -14.30 4.87
C SER A 58 -1.23 -14.37 6.39
N SER A 59 -0.10 -14.13 7.08
CA SER A 59 -0.06 -14.07 8.54
C SER A 59 -1.00 -13.00 9.09
N LYS A 60 -1.00 -11.79 8.51
CA LYS A 60 -1.89 -10.70 8.95
C LYS A 60 -3.36 -11.03 8.69
N ILE A 61 -3.70 -11.56 7.51
CA ILE A 61 -5.08 -11.99 7.20
C ILE A 61 -5.54 -13.03 8.21
N ASN A 62 -4.72 -14.04 8.49
CA ASN A 62 -5.04 -15.08 9.46
C ASN A 62 -5.22 -14.54 10.89
N SER A 63 -4.42 -13.53 11.31
CA SER A 63 -4.63 -12.86 12.60
C SER A 63 -5.99 -12.17 12.66
N MET A 64 -6.33 -11.38 11.64
CA MET A 64 -7.61 -10.68 11.56
C MET A 64 -8.79 -11.67 11.62
N VAL A 65 -8.70 -12.78 10.89
CA VAL A 65 -9.72 -13.85 10.93
C VAL A 65 -9.85 -14.47 12.32
N LYS A 66 -8.74 -14.77 12.99
CA LYS A 66 -8.76 -15.29 14.38
C LYS A 66 -9.36 -14.30 15.38
N GLU A 67 -9.22 -13.01 15.12
CA GLU A 67 -9.83 -11.94 15.92
C GLU A 67 -11.33 -11.72 15.61
N GLY A 68 -11.90 -12.54 14.72
CA GLY A 68 -13.31 -12.56 14.35
C GLY A 68 -13.68 -11.66 13.18
N TRP A 69 -12.70 -11.13 12.44
CA TRP A 69 -12.96 -10.33 11.24
C TRP A 69 -13.09 -11.21 10.00
N ASN A 70 -14.06 -10.89 9.15
CA ASN A 70 -14.26 -11.55 7.86
C ASN A 70 -13.68 -10.68 6.75
N LEU A 71 -12.80 -11.26 5.93
CA LEU A 71 -12.36 -10.62 4.68
C LEU A 71 -13.54 -10.62 3.70
N VAL A 72 -14.00 -9.44 3.30
CA VAL A 72 -15.19 -9.28 2.45
C VAL A 72 -14.86 -8.88 1.03
N TYR A 73 -13.84 -8.04 0.83
CA TYR A 73 -13.42 -7.58 -0.50
C TYR A 73 -11.91 -7.47 -0.59
N VAL A 74 -11.38 -7.76 -1.78
CA VAL A 74 -9.99 -7.53 -2.14
C VAL A 74 -9.98 -6.69 -3.42
N THR A 75 -9.21 -5.60 -3.42
CA THR A 75 -9.03 -4.76 -4.61
C THR A 75 -7.55 -4.51 -4.83
N SER A 76 -7.13 -4.41 -6.09
CA SER A 76 -5.75 -4.11 -6.45
C SER A 76 -5.71 -3.03 -7.52
N ALA A 77 -4.66 -2.21 -7.50
CA ALA A 77 -4.38 -1.19 -8.49
C ALA A 77 -2.88 -1.18 -8.80
N VAL A 78 -2.55 -0.91 -10.06
CA VAL A 78 -1.17 -0.71 -10.51
C VAL A 78 -1.10 0.68 -11.12
N GLU A 79 -0.17 1.48 -10.63
CA GLU A 79 0.21 2.74 -11.24
C GLU A 79 1.61 2.57 -11.83
N ASN A 80 1.81 2.98 -13.08
CA ASN A 80 3.12 2.97 -13.72
C ASN A 80 3.41 4.38 -14.26
N ASP A 81 4.62 4.88 -14.04
CA ASP A 81 5.08 6.10 -14.69
C ASP A 81 5.33 5.82 -16.18
N ALA A 82 4.35 6.14 -17.02
CA ALA A 82 4.42 5.90 -18.45
C ALA A 82 5.31 6.92 -19.21
N GLY A 83 5.92 7.88 -18.52
CA GLY A 83 6.59 9.03 -19.14
C GLY A 83 8.12 8.99 -19.17
N ASP A 84 8.76 8.13 -18.37
CA ASP A 84 10.22 8.10 -18.23
C ASP A 84 10.78 6.71 -18.51
N VAL A 85 12.02 6.61 -18.99
CA VAL A 85 12.73 5.34 -19.29
C VAL A 85 12.96 4.46 -18.05
N ASN A 86 12.54 4.94 -16.88
CA ASN A 86 12.61 4.24 -15.60
C ASN A 86 11.27 3.53 -15.34
N LEU A 87 11.25 2.21 -15.54
CA LEU A 87 10.10 1.33 -15.30
C LEU A 87 9.76 1.20 -13.80
N ASN A 88 9.31 2.29 -13.18
CA ASN A 88 8.90 2.31 -11.79
C ASN A 88 7.38 2.22 -11.70
N GLY A 89 6.90 1.07 -11.23
CA GLY A 89 5.49 0.84 -10.94
C GLY A 89 5.21 0.70 -9.45
N ILE A 90 4.05 1.18 -9.01
CA ILE A 90 3.52 0.94 -7.67
C ILE A 90 2.37 -0.04 -7.79
N LEU A 91 2.45 -1.17 -7.07
CA LEU A 91 1.34 -2.09 -6.86
C LEU A 91 0.71 -1.82 -5.49
N ILE A 92 -0.59 -1.60 -5.47
CA ILE A 92 -1.38 -1.42 -4.25
C ILE A 92 -2.42 -2.52 -4.18
N THR A 93 -2.49 -3.22 -3.06
CA THR A 93 -3.59 -4.17 -2.75
C THR A 93 -4.26 -3.73 -1.46
N ARG A 94 -5.59 -3.65 -1.47
CA ARG A 94 -6.42 -3.31 -0.31
C ARG A 94 -7.32 -4.48 0.04
N LEU A 95 -7.27 -4.86 1.32
CA LEU A 95 -8.05 -5.94 1.93
C LEU A 95 -9.09 -5.30 2.85
N PHE A 96 -10.37 -5.51 2.58
CA PHE A 96 -11.46 -4.95 3.39
C PHE A 96 -12.01 -6.03 4.32
N PHE A 97 -12.00 -5.74 5.61
CA PHE A 97 -12.51 -6.62 6.65
C PHE A 97 -13.80 -6.06 7.27
N SER A 98 -14.73 -6.93 7.64
CA SER A 98 -15.97 -6.62 8.36
C SER A 98 -16.08 -7.53 9.58
N LYS A 99 -16.59 -7.01 10.70
CA LYS A 99 -16.79 -7.77 11.94
C LYS A 99 -18.26 -8.00 12.20
#